data_AF-A0A1Y4JGY9-F1
#
_entry.id   AF-A0A1Y4JGY9-F1
#
_cell.length_a   1.000
_cell.length_b   1.000
_cell.length_c   1.000
_cell.angle_alpha   90.00
_cell.angle_beta   90.00
_cell.angle_gamma   90.00
#
_symmetry.space_group_name_H-M   'P 1'
#
loop_
_entity.id
_entity.type
_entity.pdbx_description
1 polymer ?
#
loop_
_entity_poly.entity_id
_entity_poly.type
_entity_poly.pdbx_seq_one_letter_code
_entity_poly.pdbx_strand_id
1 'polypeptide(L)'
;MEVLKQLKKRFEKVNNSVSKWALGLMFLFMVAAPIEIEAQSGLKISSLSEVTDTAKEGADTILDVAKYILAAVLGIALVFVIYSLATNNPHAKEYLLGWIIAVVVIMVAFLII
;
A
#
# COMPACT_ATOMS: atom_id res chain seq x y z
N MET A 1 42.25 21.33 -0.69
CA MET A 1 42.14 19.88 -0.40
C MET A 1 41.43 19.55 0.91
N GLU A 2 41.25 20.49 1.85
CA GLU A 2 40.58 20.24 3.14
C GLU A 2 39.06 20.07 3.03
N VAL A 3 38.42 20.81 2.11
CA VAL A 3 36.98 20.71 1.82
C VAL A 3 36.60 19.29 1.39
N LEU A 4 37.42 18.64 0.56
CA LEU A 4 37.20 17.25 0.12
C LEU A 4 37.30 16.26 1.28
N LYS A 5 38.22 16.49 2.23
CA LYS A 5 38.35 15.66 3.44
C LYS A 5 37.17 15.85 4.39
N GLN A 6 36.68 17.07 4.55
CA GLN A 6 35.48 17.35 5.35
C GLN A 6 34.22 16.73 4.73
N LEU A 7 34.08 16.81 3.40
CA LEU A 7 33.00 16.17 2.67
C LEU A 7 33.04 14.66 2.87
N LYS A 8 34.21 14.02 2.68
CA LYS A 8 34.36 12.57 2.88
C LYS A 8 33.98 12.15 4.30
N LYS A 9 34.44 12.88 5.33
CA LYS A 9 34.07 12.63 6.73
C LYS A 9 32.56 12.76 6.99
N ARG A 10 31.91 13.73 6.34
CA ARG A 10 30.45 13.89 6.43
C ARG A 10 29.71 12.73 5.74
N PHE A 11 30.16 12.31 4.57
CA PHE A 11 29.61 11.13 3.87
C PHE A 11 29.78 9.85 4.69
N GLU A 12 30.95 9.61 5.27
CA GLU A 12 31.19 8.43 6.14
C GLU A 12 30.31 8.46 7.39
N LYS A 13 30.12 9.63 8.01
CA LYS A 13 29.24 9.78 9.17
C LYS A 13 27.77 9.50 8.80
N VAL A 14 27.31 10.03 7.66
CA VAL A 14 25.94 9.80 7.17
C VAL A 14 25.75 8.33 6.81
N ASN A 15 26.68 7.72 6.07
CA ASN A 15 26.60 6.31 5.69
C ASN A 15 26.55 5.38 6.90
N ASN A 16 27.38 5.63 7.92
CA ASN A 16 27.36 4.84 9.16
C ASN A 16 26.07 5.05 9.96
N SER A 17 25.50 6.26 9.95
CA SER A 17 24.22 6.50 10.60
C SER A 17 23.08 5.82 9.86
N VAL A 18 23.03 5.92 8.53
CA VAL A 18 22.02 5.28 7.69
C VAL A 18 22.08 3.75 7.81
N SER A 19 23.29 3.18 7.85
CA SER A 19 23.49 1.73 8.05
C SER A 19 22.90 1.22 9.37
N LYS A 20 23.09 1.96 10.47
CA LYS A 20 22.49 1.62 11.77
C LYS A 20 20.96 1.70 11.75
N TRP A 21 20.40 2.73 11.12
CA TRP A 21 18.96 2.86 10.97
C TRP A 21 18.37 1.77 10.07
N ALA A 22 19.03 1.44 8.96
CA ALA A 22 18.61 0.37 8.05
C ALA A 22 18.60 -1.00 8.74
N LEU A 23 19.61 -1.31 9.57
CA LEU A 23 19.64 -2.52 10.38
C LEU A 23 18.50 -2.55 11.41
N GLY A 24 18.24 -1.44 12.10
CA GLY A 24 17.12 -1.35 13.05
C GLY A 24 15.76 -1.53 12.37
N LEU A 25 15.59 -0.94 11.18
CA LEU A 25 14.39 -1.07 10.37
C LEU A 25 14.19 -2.51 9.87
N MET A 26 15.27 -3.18 9.46
CA MET A 26 15.25 -4.59 9.06
C MET A 26 14.82 -5.49 10.21
N PHE A 27 15.34 -5.26 11.43
CA PHE A 27 14.91 -6.00 12.62
C PHE A 27 13.45 -5.72 12.98
N LEU A 28 12.97 -4.48 12.84
CA LEU A 28 11.57 -4.14 13.05
C LEU A 28 10.66 -4.92 12.09
N PHE A 29 11.01 -4.99 10.81
CA PHE A 29 10.26 -5.78 9.82
C PHE A 29 10.34 -7.29 10.10
N MET A 30 11.48 -7.79 10.59
CA MET A 30 11.63 -9.21 10.93
C MET A 30 10.81 -9.63 12.16
N VAL A 31 10.61 -8.73 13.13
CA VAL A 31 9.79 -8.98 14.32
C VAL A 31 8.29 -8.75 14.06
N ALA A 32 7.95 -7.79 13.20
CA ALA A 32 6.57 -7.46 12.87
C ALA A 32 5.95 -8.39 11.82
N ALA A 33 6.77 -9.06 11.00
CA ALA A 33 6.30 -10.08 10.08
C ALA A 33 6.12 -11.42 10.85
N PRO A 34 4.94 -12.06 10.81
CA PRO A 34 4.80 -13.43 11.31
C PRO A 34 5.76 -14.32 10.51
N ILE A 35 6.72 -14.92 11.20
CA ILE A 35 7.60 -15.93 10.61
C ILE A 35 6.78 -17.21 10.55
N GLU A 36 6.10 -17.46 9.43
CA GLU A 36 5.49 -18.76 9.18
C GLU A 36 6.62 -19.76 8.91
N ILE A 37 7.14 -20.36 9.98
CA ILE A 37 7.89 -21.62 9.87
C ILE A 37 6.85 -22.69 9.61
N GLU A 38 6.39 -22.79 8.35
CA GLU A 38 5.67 -23.96 7.88
C GLU A 38 6.64 -25.14 7.92
N ALA A 39 6.77 -25.73 9.11
CA ALA A 39 7.37 -27.02 9.29
C ALA A 39 6.51 -28.02 8.54
N GLN A 40 6.96 -28.36 7.33
CA GLN A 40 6.58 -29.49 6.50
C GLN A 40 5.92 -30.61 7.33
N SER A 41 4.60 -30.57 7.45
CA SER A 41 3.83 -31.54 8.23
C SER A 41 2.79 -32.18 7.33
N GLY A 42 3.31 -33.07 6.48
CA GLY A 42 2.52 -34.06 5.76
C GLY A 42 1.69 -33.47 4.63
N LEU A 43 1.57 -34.23 3.55
CA LEU A 43 0.59 -34.00 2.51
C LEU A 43 -0.82 -34.21 3.11
N LYS A 44 -1.32 -33.24 3.89
CA LYS A 44 -2.69 -33.24 4.36
C LYS A 44 -3.53 -32.76 3.19
N ILE A 45 -4.03 -33.70 2.39
CA ILE A 45 -5.30 -33.46 1.69
C ILE A 45 -6.37 -33.44 2.79
N SER A 46 -6.38 -32.35 3.55
CA SER A 46 -7.55 -31.85 4.25
C SER A 46 -8.63 -31.69 3.19
N SER A 47 -9.80 -32.27 3.42
CA SER A 47 -10.89 -32.40 2.44
C SER A 47 -11.04 -31.17 1.53
N LEU A 48 -11.38 -31.34 0.25
CA LEU A 48 -11.55 -30.22 -0.71
C LEU A 48 -12.39 -29.05 -0.16
N SER A 49 -13.29 -29.32 0.79
CA SER A 49 -14.04 -28.32 1.56
C SER A 49 -13.13 -27.36 2.32
N GLU A 50 -12.19 -27.85 3.10
CA GLU A 50 -11.28 -27.03 3.92
C GLU A 50 -10.37 -26.16 3.04
N VAL A 51 -9.90 -26.70 1.91
CA VAL A 51 -9.14 -25.91 0.92
C VAL A 51 -10.02 -24.83 0.28
N THR A 52 -11.29 -25.13 0.01
CA THR A 52 -12.23 -24.17 -0.57
C THR A 52 -12.59 -23.07 0.42
N ASP A 53 -12.78 -23.42 1.70
CA ASP A 53 -13.12 -22.48 2.77
C ASP A 53 -11.95 -21.52 3.06
N THR A 54 -10.72 -22.04 3.15
CA THR A 54 -9.51 -21.21 3.28
C THR A 54 -9.29 -20.33 2.04
N ALA A 55 -9.55 -20.85 0.83
CA ALA A 55 -9.45 -20.05 -0.39
C ALA A 55 -10.49 -18.92 -0.42
N LYS A 56 -11.70 -19.17 0.10
CA LYS A 56 -12.74 -18.16 0.23
C LYS A 56 -12.38 -17.09 1.25
N GLU A 57 -11.88 -17.47 2.42
CA GLU A 57 -11.41 -16.55 3.44
C GLU A 57 -10.26 -15.66 2.93
N GLY A 58 -9.32 -16.24 2.17
CA GLY A 58 -8.27 -15.49 1.49
C GLY A 58 -8.81 -14.50 0.45
N ALA A 59 -9.79 -14.92 -0.36
CA ALA A 59 -10.43 -14.06 -1.34
C ALA A 59 -11.18 -12.89 -0.69
N ASP A 60 -11.90 -13.15 0.41
CA ASP A 60 -12.63 -12.12 1.16
C ASP A 60 -11.67 -11.10 1.81
N THR A 61 -10.53 -11.57 2.33
CA THR A 61 -9.49 -10.70 2.89
C THR A 61 -8.87 -9.79 1.81
N ILE A 62 -8.55 -10.34 0.63
CA ILE A 62 -8.01 -9.56 -0.48
C ILE A 62 -9.03 -8.53 -0.98
N LEU A 63 -10.31 -8.91 -1.04
CA LEU A 63 -11.39 -8.01 -1.42
C LEU A 63 -11.52 -6.83 -0.44
N ASP A 64 -11.39 -7.08 0.85
CA ASP A 64 -11.45 -6.02 1.87
C ASP A 64 -10.27 -5.04 1.74
N VAL A 65 -9.05 -5.55 1.61
CA VAL A 65 -7.85 -4.71 1.36
C VAL A 65 -8.01 -3.89 0.07
N ALA A 66 -8.53 -4.49 -1.00
CA ALA A 66 -8.76 -3.80 -2.26
C ALA A 66 -9.75 -2.64 -2.12
N LYS A 67 -10.83 -2.80 -1.31
CA LYS A 67 -11.79 -1.72 -1.01
C LYS A 67 -11.09 -0.53 -0.35
N TYR A 68 -10.22 -0.77 0.64
CA TYR A 68 -9.49 0.30 1.30
C TYR A 68 -8.51 1.01 0.37
N ILE A 69 -7.79 0.28 -0.48
CA ILE A 69 -6.87 0.87 -1.46
C ILE A 69 -7.65 1.75 -2.44
N LEU A 70 -8.77 1.27 -2.97
CA LEU A 70 -9.62 2.04 -3.88
C LEU A 70 -10.18 3.31 -3.23
N ALA A 71 -10.60 3.23 -1.96
CA ALA A 71 -11.03 4.40 -1.20
C ALA A 71 -9.89 5.43 -1.01
N ALA A 72 -8.68 4.97 -0.69
CA ALA A 72 -7.52 5.86 -0.55
C ALA A 72 -7.17 6.58 -1.86
N VAL A 73 -7.19 5.85 -3.00
CA VAL A 73 -6.94 6.43 -4.32
C VAL A 73 -7.99 7.48 -4.69
N LEU A 74 -9.28 7.20 -4.43
CA LEU A 74 -10.36 8.17 -4.63
C LEU A 74 -10.21 9.41 -3.75
N GLY A 75 -9.77 9.23 -2.50
CA GLY A 75 -9.50 10.33 -1.57
C GLY A 75 -8.37 11.24 -2.06
N ILE A 76 -7.27 10.68 -2.56
CA ILE A 76 -6.17 11.45 -3.15
C ILE A 76 -6.64 12.18 -4.41
N ALA A 77 -7.40 11.51 -5.28
CA ALA A 77 -7.96 12.12 -6.48
C ALA A 77 -8.88 13.32 -6.14
N LEU A 78 -9.64 13.23 -5.05
CA LEU A 78 -10.50 14.33 -4.61
C LEU A 78 -9.71 15.59 -4.24
N VAL A 79 -8.52 15.46 -3.64
CA VAL A 79 -7.65 16.61 -3.34
C VAL A 79 -7.30 17.37 -4.62
N PHE A 80 -6.98 16.65 -5.71
CA PHE A 80 -6.70 17.25 -7.01
C PHE A 80 -7.94 17.95 -7.59
N VAL A 81 -9.12 17.32 -7.50
CA VAL A 81 -10.39 17.92 -7.95
C VAL A 81 -10.66 19.22 -7.21
N ILE A 82 -10.54 19.23 -5.88
CA ILE A 82 -10.72 20.44 -5.05
C ILE A 82 -9.72 21.52 -5.42
N TYR A 83 -8.44 21.17 -5.59
CA TYR A 83 -7.41 22.11 -6.02
C TYR A 83 -7.75 22.74 -7.38
N SER A 84 -8.20 21.94 -8.35
CA SER A 84 -8.59 22.43 -9.68
C SER A 84 -9.78 23.40 -9.61
N LEU A 85 -10.75 23.14 -8.72
CA LEU A 85 -11.89 24.02 -8.47
C LEU A 85 -11.45 25.32 -7.79
N ALA A 86 -10.60 25.25 -6.77
CA ALA A 86 -10.10 26.41 -6.02
C ALA A 86 -9.22 27.32 -6.88
N THR A 87 -8.52 26.77 -7.86
CA THR A 87 -7.66 27.52 -8.80
C THR A 87 -8.39 27.97 -10.06
N ASN A 88 -9.71 27.75 -10.16
CA ASN A 88 -10.54 28.06 -11.33
C ASN A 88 -9.98 27.49 -12.65
N ASN A 89 -9.46 26.26 -12.61
CA ASN A 89 -8.99 25.59 -13.81
C ASN A 89 -10.15 25.46 -14.84
N PRO A 90 -9.94 25.77 -16.13
CA PRO A 90 -10.98 25.70 -17.17
C PRO A 90 -11.71 24.35 -17.22
N HIS A 91 -11.02 23.26 -16.88
CA HIS A 91 -11.54 21.89 -16.90
C HIS A 91 -12.00 21.38 -15.53
N ALA A 92 -12.06 22.22 -14.49
CA ALA A 92 -12.38 21.77 -13.13
C ALA A 92 -13.75 21.08 -13.01
N LYS A 93 -14.74 21.52 -13.81
CA LYS A 93 -16.08 20.90 -13.86
C LYS A 93 -16.03 19.49 -14.44
N GLU A 94 -15.17 19.25 -15.42
CA GLU A 94 -14.98 17.94 -16.04
C GLU A 94 -14.29 16.98 -15.08
N TYR A 95 -13.28 17.45 -14.33
CA TYR A 95 -12.63 16.66 -13.29
C TYR A 95 -13.58 16.30 -12.15
N LEU A 96 -14.45 17.22 -11.74
CA LEU A 96 -15.49 16.95 -10.74
C LEU A 96 -16.49 15.91 -11.25
N LEU A 97 -16.97 16.06 -12.49
CA LEU A 97 -17.90 15.12 -13.10
C LEU A 97 -17.26 13.73 -13.22
N GLY A 98 -16.00 13.65 -13.68
CA GLY A 98 -15.26 12.41 -13.78
C GLY A 98 -15.06 11.72 -12.43
N TRP A 99 -14.77 12.49 -11.37
CA TRP A 99 -14.64 11.95 -10.02
C TRP A 99 -15.98 11.39 -9.49
N ILE A 100 -17.09 12.10 -9.72
CA ILE A 100 -18.43 11.63 -9.32
C ILE A 100 -18.76 10.32 -10.05
N ILE A 101 -18.53 10.25 -11.36
CA ILE A 101 -18.78 9.03 -12.16
C ILE A 101 -17.93 7.87 -11.61
N ALA A 102 -16.64 8.11 -11.32
CA ALA A 102 -15.77 7.09 -10.76
C ALA A 102 -16.28 6.54 -9.42
N VAL A 103 -16.75 7.42 -8.53
CA VAL A 103 -17.35 7.01 -7.25
C VAL A 103 -18.60 6.14 -7.46
N VAL A 104 -19.49 6.53 -8.38
CA VAL A 104 -20.71 5.77 -8.67
C VAL A 104 -20.38 4.39 -9.25
N VAL A 105 -19.46 4.31 -10.20
CA VAL A 105 -19.05 3.04 -10.81
C VAL A 105 -18.46 2.09 -9.76
N ILE A 106 -17.61 2.60 -8.88
CA ILE A 106 -17.01 1.80 -7.80
C ILE A 106 -18.07 1.34 -6.78
N MET A 107 -19.03 2.20 -6.42
CA MET A 107 -20.14 1.79 -5.56
C MET A 107 -20.97 0.65 -6.18
N VAL A 108 -21.33 0.76 -7.47
CA VAL A 108 -22.09 -0.28 -8.16
C VAL A 108 -21.28 -1.58 -8.24
N ALA A 109 -19.99 -1.50 -8.55
CA ALA A 109 -19.12 -2.67 -8.61
C ALA A 109 -19.07 -3.43 -7.28
N PHE A 110 -19.01 -2.73 -6.14
CA PHE A 110 -19.02 -3.35 -4.81
C PHE A 110 -20.39 -3.88 -4.35
N LEU A 111 -21.49 -3.48 -4.99
CA LEU A 111 -22.83 -4.01 -4.69
C LEU A 111 -23.13 -5.33 -5.40
N ILE A 112 -22.41 -5.63 -6.48
CA ILE A 112 -22.62 -6.82 -7.32
C ILE A 112 -21.82 -8.02 -6.81
N ILE A 113 -20.69 -7.77 -6.15
CA ILE A 113 -19.74 -8.77 -5.62
C ILE A 113 -20.05 -9.03 -4.15
#